data_AF-A0A7G6ZBR0-F1
#
_entry.id   AF-A0A7G6ZBR0-F1
#
_cell.length_a   1.000
_cell.length_b   1.000
_cell.length_c   1.000
_cell.angle_alpha   90.00
_cell.angle_beta   90.00
_cell.angle_gamma   90.00
#
_symmetry.space_group_name_H-M   'P 1'
#
loop_
_entity.id
_entity.type
_entity.pdbx_description
1 polymer ?
#
loop_
_entity_poly.entity_id
_entity_poly.type
_entity_poly.pdbx_seq_one_letter_code
_entity_poly.pdbx_strand_id
1 'polypeptide(L)'
;MSQMQSPVLGPDPALISYVPIVAQIRRLLVVALASGIVYAFFLAASKGYCPGGFDADGGYIDAAGKATTAAPMCVTLTLRPSPIIYAAIAFIVIFAISKVLKKAPDGEAAVRILGRAAAVIGILIPVSIVIAQVWFALIPVTEWSSSGPYAFYSPFPFGSVDMVITPITAP
;
A
#
# COMPACT_ATOMS: atom_id res chain seq x y z
N MET A 1 -38.18 1.46 58.92
CA MET A 1 -37.62 0.61 57.85
C MET A 1 -37.62 1.42 56.57
N SER A 2 -36.55 2.19 56.31
CA SER A 2 -36.40 2.94 55.05
C SER A 2 -35.68 2.06 54.04
N GLN A 3 -36.36 1.73 52.95
CA GLN A 3 -35.77 1.06 51.79
C GLN A 3 -34.85 2.06 51.06
N MET A 4 -33.53 1.83 51.13
CA MET A 4 -32.57 2.42 50.20
C MET A 4 -32.77 1.76 48.84
N GLN A 5 -33.45 2.46 47.95
CA GLN A 5 -33.59 2.04 46.56
C GLN A 5 -32.27 2.36 45.83
N SER A 6 -31.39 1.37 45.71
CA SER A 6 -30.21 1.48 44.84
C SER A 6 -30.66 1.77 43.41
N PRO A 7 -30.10 2.78 42.73
CA PRO A 7 -30.35 2.99 41.33
C PRO A 7 -29.81 1.75 40.58
N VAL A 8 -30.71 0.96 40.01
CA VAL A 8 -30.36 -0.08 39.05
C VAL A 8 -29.69 0.66 37.90
N LEU A 9 -28.37 0.50 37.77
CA LEU A 9 -27.57 0.98 36.64
C LEU A 9 -27.95 0.13 35.42
N GLY A 10 -29.18 0.31 34.92
CA GLY A 10 -29.57 -0.15 33.60
C GLY A 10 -28.65 0.51 32.58
N PRO A 11 -28.36 -0.14 31.44
CA PRO A 11 -27.52 0.46 30.41
C PRO A 11 -28.08 1.84 30.05
N ASP A 12 -27.30 2.90 30.29
CA ASP A 12 -27.73 4.26 30.02
C ASP A 12 -28.26 4.32 28.58
N PRO A 13 -29.48 4.85 28.33
CA PRO A 13 -30.06 4.90 26.99
C PRO A 13 -29.18 5.67 26.02
N ALA A 14 -28.37 6.60 26.54
CA ALA A 14 -27.29 7.25 25.80
C ALA A 14 -26.24 6.25 25.29
N LEU A 15 -25.78 5.31 26.12
CA LEU A 15 -24.77 4.31 25.77
C LEU A 15 -25.24 3.41 24.62
N ILE A 16 -26.51 3.00 24.62
CA ILE A 16 -27.12 2.13 23.60
C ILE A 16 -27.14 2.83 22.22
N SER A 17 -27.30 4.16 22.20
CA SER A 17 -27.29 4.98 20.97
C SER A 17 -25.89 5.06 20.31
N TYR A 18 -24.80 4.97 21.11
CA TYR A 18 -23.43 5.06 20.60
C TYR A 18 -22.84 3.73 20.11
N VAL A 19 -23.37 2.58 20.55
CA VAL A 19 -22.92 1.23 20.12
C VAL A 19 -22.78 1.09 18.59
N PRO A 20 -23.77 1.44 17.75
CA PRO A 20 -23.65 1.26 16.29
C PRO A 20 -22.56 2.14 15.67
N ILE A 21 -22.33 3.34 16.22
CA ILE A 21 -21.31 4.27 15.74
C ILE A 21 -19.92 3.71 16.05
N VAL A 22 -19.69 3.26 17.28
CA VAL A 22 -18.40 2.68 17.71
C VAL A 22 -18.10 1.40 16.94
N ALA A 23 -19.10 0.52 16.74
CA ALA A 23 -18.94 -0.69 15.95
C ALA A 23 -18.52 -0.38 14.51
N GLN A 24 -19.09 0.66 13.91
CA GLN A 24 -18.77 1.06 12.54
C GLN A 24 -17.40 1.77 12.43
N ILE A 25 -16.99 2.55 13.44
CA ILE A 25 -15.64 3.12 13.51
C ILE A 25 -14.61 1.98 13.59
N ARG A 26 -14.85 0.99 14.46
CA ARG A 26 -13.98 -0.18 14.57
C ARG A 26 -13.88 -0.93 13.23
N ARG A 27 -15.00 -1.13 12.54
CA ARG A 27 -15.02 -1.75 11.21
C ARG A 27 -14.20 -0.95 10.20
N LEU A 28 -14.32 0.37 10.18
CA LEU A 28 -13.53 1.24 9.29
C LEU A 28 -12.02 1.10 9.56
N LEU A 29 -11.62 1.12 10.83
CA LEU A 29 -10.23 0.95 11.24
C LEU A 29 -9.67 -0.43 10.86
N VAL A 30 -10.46 -1.49 11.07
CA VAL A 30 -10.07 -2.86 10.67
C VAL A 30 -9.92 -2.95 9.15
N VAL A 31 -10.84 -2.37 8.38
CA VAL A 31 -10.72 -2.35 6.91
C VAL A 31 -9.50 -1.56 6.46
N ALA A 32 -9.21 -0.41 7.07
CA ALA A 32 -8.03 0.39 6.75
C ALA A 32 -6.73 -0.36 7.05
N LEU A 33 -6.63 -1.00 8.21
CA LEU A 33 -5.49 -1.84 8.61
C LEU A 33 -5.32 -3.03 7.66
N ALA A 34 -6.37 -3.80 7.45
CA ALA A 34 -6.35 -4.95 6.54
C ALA A 34 -5.95 -4.52 5.13
N SER A 35 -6.48 -3.40 4.65
CA SER A 35 -6.12 -2.84 3.34
C SER A 35 -4.66 -2.44 3.25
N GLY A 36 -4.09 -1.84 4.30
CA GLY A 36 -2.67 -1.49 4.35
C GLY A 36 -1.75 -2.72 4.29
N ILE A 37 -2.15 -3.82 4.95
CA ILE A 37 -1.44 -5.10 4.91
C ILE A 37 -1.53 -5.72 3.52
N VAL A 38 -2.74 -5.82 2.95
CA VAL A 38 -2.96 -6.33 1.60
C VAL A 38 -2.14 -5.54 0.58
N TYR A 39 -2.16 -4.21 0.67
CA TYR A 39 -1.38 -3.34 -0.20
C TYR A 39 0.12 -3.61 -0.10
N ALA A 40 0.66 -3.77 1.11
CA ALA A 40 2.08 -4.09 1.31
C ALA A 40 2.47 -5.45 0.71
N PHE A 41 1.65 -6.48 0.93
CA PHE A 41 1.91 -7.84 0.43
C PHE A 41 1.85 -7.90 -1.10
N PHE A 42 0.82 -7.29 -1.69
CA PHE A 42 0.61 -7.37 -3.14
C PHE A 42 1.49 -6.42 -3.95
N LEU A 43 2.14 -5.42 -3.34
CA LEU A 43 3.11 -4.58 -4.03
C LEU A 43 4.56 -5.06 -3.92
N ALA A 44 4.82 -6.14 -3.18
CA ALA A 44 6.14 -6.74 -3.13
C ALA A 44 6.44 -7.47 -4.45
N ALA A 45 7.04 -6.75 -5.41
CA ALA A 45 7.49 -7.33 -6.67
C ALA A 45 8.93 -6.87 -6.96
N SER A 46 9.75 -7.75 -7.54
CA SER A 46 11.09 -7.40 -8.00
C SER A 46 11.37 -7.99 -9.37
N LYS A 47 12.17 -7.30 -10.18
CA LYS A 47 12.67 -7.76 -11.46
C LYS A 47 14.16 -7.39 -11.55
N GLY A 48 14.99 -8.33 -11.97
CA GLY A 48 16.43 -8.10 -12.16
C GLY A 48 16.84 -8.37 -13.60
N TYR A 49 17.82 -7.63 -14.09
CA TYR A 49 18.48 -7.89 -15.37
C TYR A 49 19.99 -7.67 -15.22
N CYS A 50 20.75 -8.67 -15.66
CA CYS A 50 22.21 -8.61 -15.76
C CYS A 50 22.57 -8.68 -17.24
N PRO A 51 23.16 -7.63 -17.82
CA PRO A 51 23.52 -7.65 -19.24
C PRO A 51 24.71 -8.58 -19.51
N GLY A 52 25.56 -8.87 -18.52
CA GLY A 52 26.69 -9.78 -18.63
C GLY A 52 26.56 -11.04 -17.77
N GLY A 53 27.56 -11.93 -17.84
CA GLY A 53 27.55 -13.22 -17.17
C GLY A 53 28.95 -13.80 -16.97
N PHE A 54 29.03 -15.14 -16.88
CA PHE A 54 30.27 -15.88 -16.70
C PHE A 54 30.62 -16.69 -17.94
N ASP A 55 31.92 -16.76 -18.25
CA ASP A 55 32.49 -17.68 -19.24
C ASP A 55 32.62 -19.10 -18.66
N ALA A 56 32.87 -20.08 -19.53
CA ALA A 56 33.13 -21.47 -19.16
C ALA A 56 34.34 -21.61 -18.22
N ASP A 57 35.30 -20.68 -18.31
CA ASP A 57 36.50 -20.61 -17.46
C ASP A 57 36.27 -19.79 -16.15
N GLY A 58 35.04 -19.34 -15.88
CA GLY A 58 34.69 -18.54 -14.70
C GLY A 58 35.05 -17.04 -14.81
N GLY A 59 35.54 -16.59 -15.96
CA GLY A 59 35.78 -15.17 -16.25
C GLY A 59 34.49 -14.38 -16.47
N TYR A 60 34.55 -13.05 -16.40
CA TYR A 60 33.38 -12.20 -16.68
C TYR A 60 33.18 -12.00 -18.18
N ILE A 61 31.93 -12.00 -18.63
CA ILE A 61 31.52 -11.66 -19.99
C ILE A 61 30.58 -10.45 -19.94
N ASP A 62 30.81 -9.48 -20.83
CA ASP A 62 29.97 -8.29 -20.98
C ASP A 62 28.68 -8.56 -21.80
N ALA A 63 27.89 -7.51 -22.02
CA ALA A 63 26.64 -7.58 -22.79
C ALA A 63 26.79 -7.98 -24.25
N ALA A 64 27.99 -7.80 -24.81
CA ALA A 64 28.32 -8.11 -26.19
C ALA A 64 28.93 -9.52 -26.35
N GLY A 65 29.00 -10.30 -25.28
CA GLY A 65 29.62 -11.62 -25.29
C GLY A 65 31.15 -11.57 -25.31
N LYS A 66 31.76 -10.44 -24.90
CA LYS A 66 33.22 -10.29 -24.85
C LYS A 66 33.73 -10.50 -23.42
N ALA A 67 34.88 -11.17 -23.32
CA ALA A 67 35.57 -11.34 -22.06
C ALA A 67 35.99 -9.96 -21.51
N THR A 68 35.73 -9.73 -20.23
CA THR A 68 36.06 -8.51 -19.52
C THR A 68 36.67 -8.83 -18.16
N THR A 69 37.54 -7.95 -17.67
CA THR A 69 38.10 -8.04 -16.31
C THR A 69 37.26 -7.31 -15.27
N ALA A 70 36.28 -6.51 -15.72
CA ALA A 70 35.35 -5.80 -14.85
C ALA A 70 34.07 -6.59 -14.66
N ALA A 71 33.63 -6.77 -13.40
CA ALA A 71 32.36 -7.41 -13.08
C ALA A 71 31.19 -6.63 -13.71
N PRO A 72 30.33 -7.27 -14.53
CA PRO A 72 29.17 -6.62 -15.13
C PRO A 72 28.22 -6.09 -14.03
N MET A 73 27.53 -5.00 -14.32
CA MET A 73 26.59 -4.40 -13.37
C MET A 73 25.19 -4.98 -13.59
N CYS A 74 24.63 -5.63 -12.58
CA CYS A 74 23.24 -6.07 -12.56
C CYS A 74 22.33 -4.94 -12.08
N VAL A 75 21.21 -4.74 -12.77
CA VAL A 75 20.15 -3.81 -12.37
C VAL A 75 19.02 -4.59 -11.73
N THR A 76 18.67 -4.26 -10.49
CA THR A 76 17.50 -4.80 -9.80
C THR A 76 16.49 -3.69 -9.57
N LEU A 77 15.28 -3.92 -10.04
CA LEU A 77 14.09 -3.11 -9.80
C LEU A 77 13.27 -3.74 -8.70
N THR A 78 12.93 -2.97 -7.68
CA THR A 78 12.03 -3.39 -6.61
C THR A 78 10.84 -2.45 -6.53
N LEU A 79 9.64 -2.99 -6.65
CA LEU A 79 8.40 -2.28 -6.41
C LEU A 79 8.18 -2.22 -4.90
N ARG A 80 7.99 -1.00 -4.38
CA ARG A 80 7.74 -0.72 -2.98
C ARG A 80 6.41 0.01 -2.79
N PRO A 81 5.76 -0.19 -1.62
CA PRO A 81 4.54 0.53 -1.28
C PRO A 81 4.74 2.03 -1.25
N SER A 82 3.94 2.77 -2.03
CA SER A 82 3.97 4.24 -2.05
C SER A 82 3.45 4.84 -0.72
N PRO A 83 4.20 5.76 -0.07
CA PRO A 83 3.75 6.48 1.12
C PRO A 83 2.46 7.29 0.90
N ILE A 84 2.20 7.72 -0.34
CA ILE A 84 1.04 8.54 -0.69
C ILE A 84 -0.26 7.76 -0.50
N ILE A 85 -0.28 6.46 -0.78
CA ILE A 85 -1.48 5.63 -0.56
C ILE A 85 -1.78 5.49 0.93
N TYR A 86 -0.76 5.33 1.78
CA TYR A 86 -0.96 5.34 3.23
C TYR A 86 -1.51 6.69 3.72
N ALA A 87 -0.99 7.80 3.17
CA ALA A 87 -1.53 9.13 3.47
C ALA A 87 -2.98 9.29 3.01
N ALA A 88 -3.35 8.76 1.84
CA ALA A 88 -4.72 8.78 1.33
C ALA A 88 -5.68 7.97 2.22
N ILE A 89 -5.28 6.77 2.66
CA ILE A 89 -6.06 5.96 3.61
C ILE A 89 -6.29 6.76 4.91
N ALA A 90 -5.22 7.33 5.48
CA ALA A 90 -5.32 8.12 6.70
C ALA A 90 -6.24 9.34 6.51
N PHE A 91 -6.11 10.05 5.40
CA PHE A 91 -6.96 11.18 5.05
C PHE A 91 -8.43 10.79 4.96
N ILE A 92 -8.77 9.67 4.31
CA ILE A 92 -10.15 9.19 4.20
C ILE A 92 -10.73 8.86 5.59
N VAL A 93 -9.95 8.20 6.45
CA VAL A 93 -10.38 7.86 7.81
C VAL A 93 -10.61 9.12 8.64
N ILE A 94 -9.65 10.05 8.66
CA ILE A 94 -9.76 11.31 9.41
C ILE A 94 -10.92 12.15 8.89
N PHE A 95 -11.09 12.23 7.57
CA PHE A 95 -12.18 12.97 6.95
C PHE A 95 -13.54 12.36 7.30
N ALA A 96 -13.68 11.03 7.27
CA ALA A 96 -14.89 10.33 7.65
C ALA A 96 -15.25 10.58 9.13
N ILE A 97 -14.28 10.43 10.03
CA ILE A 97 -14.47 10.68 11.47
C ILE A 97 -14.83 12.16 11.71
N SER A 98 -14.11 13.09 11.09
CA SER A 98 -14.39 14.54 11.20
C SER A 98 -15.78 14.91 10.69
N LYS A 99 -16.23 14.28 9.60
CA LYS A 99 -17.59 14.48 9.07
C LYS A 99 -18.66 13.96 10.01
N VAL A 100 -18.42 12.84 10.68
CA VAL A 100 -19.36 12.28 11.65
C VAL A 100 -19.45 13.20 12.87
N LEU A 101 -18.31 13.63 13.42
CA LEU A 101 -18.24 14.56 14.55
C LEU A 101 -18.90 15.92 14.27
N LYS A 102 -18.77 16.45 13.05
CA LYS A 102 -19.29 17.78 12.69
C LYS A 102 -20.72 17.79 12.15
N LYS A 103 -21.20 16.68 11.59
CA LYS A 103 -22.37 16.68 10.68
C LYS A 103 -23.37 15.56 10.89
N ALA A 104 -23.22 14.71 11.92
CA ALA A 104 -24.22 13.69 12.24
C ALA A 104 -25.18 14.19 13.33
N PRO A 105 -26.35 14.73 12.98
CA PRO A 105 -27.43 14.95 13.94
C PRO A 105 -28.05 13.62 14.40
N ASP A 106 -27.94 12.55 13.59
CA ASP A 106 -28.57 11.25 13.83
C ASP A 106 -27.59 10.07 13.63
N GLY A 107 -27.76 9.01 14.43
CA GLY A 107 -26.90 7.82 14.40
C GLY A 107 -26.90 7.07 13.07
N GLU A 108 -28.02 7.06 12.34
CA GLU A 108 -28.13 6.37 11.05
C GLU A 108 -27.33 7.06 9.94
N ALA A 109 -27.30 8.40 9.94
CA ALA A 109 -26.50 9.20 9.02
C ALA A 109 -24.99 8.95 9.23
N ALA A 110 -24.56 8.78 10.48
CA ALA A 110 -23.18 8.43 10.81
C ALA A 110 -22.80 7.07 10.20
N VAL A 111 -23.60 6.01 10.43
CA VAL A 111 -23.30 4.66 9.91
C VAL A 111 -23.17 4.65 8.39
N ARG A 112 -24.01 5.42 7.67
CA ARG A 112 -23.96 5.52 6.21
C ARG A 112 -22.69 6.21 5.70
N ILE A 113 -22.21 7.26 6.39
CA ILE A 113 -20.95 7.94 6.05
C ILE A 113 -19.76 7.00 6.24
N LEU A 114 -19.66 6.33 7.39
CA LEU A 114 -18.57 5.40 7.65
C LEU A 114 -18.61 4.17 6.72
N GLY A 115 -19.80 3.67 6.41
CA GLY A 115 -19.97 2.55 5.46
C GLY A 115 -19.50 2.91 4.05
N ARG A 116 -19.81 4.13 3.58
CA ARG A 116 -19.28 4.65 2.31
C ARG A 116 -17.75 4.81 2.35
N ALA A 117 -17.19 5.31 3.44
CA ALA A 117 -15.74 5.44 3.57
C ALA A 117 -15.04 4.07 3.50
N ALA A 118 -15.59 3.06 4.18
CA ALA A 118 -15.06 1.70 4.12
C ALA A 118 -15.15 1.10 2.70
N ALA A 119 -16.27 1.33 1.99
CA ALA A 119 -16.42 0.90 0.60
C ALA A 119 -15.43 1.60 -0.35
N VAL A 120 -15.22 2.91 -0.17
CA VAL A 120 -14.24 3.68 -0.95
C VAL A 120 -12.83 3.13 -0.74
N ILE A 121 -12.42 2.87 0.50
CA ILE A 121 -11.11 2.24 0.79
C ILE A 121 -11.04 0.85 0.14
N GLY A 122 -12.10 0.06 0.28
CA GLY A 122 -12.18 -1.29 -0.29
C GLY A 122 -12.09 -1.35 -1.81
N ILE A 123 -12.44 -0.27 -2.53
CA ILE A 123 -12.30 -0.15 -3.99
C ILE A 123 -10.95 0.46 -4.37
N LEU A 124 -10.54 1.52 -3.67
CA LEU A 124 -9.31 2.26 -3.97
C LEU A 124 -8.08 1.35 -4.00
N ILE A 125 -7.99 0.44 -3.03
CA ILE A 125 -6.82 -0.39 -2.79
C ILE A 125 -6.63 -1.46 -3.87
N PRO A 126 -7.61 -2.32 -4.19
CA PRO A 126 -7.44 -3.29 -5.26
C PRO A 126 -7.20 -2.62 -6.62
N VAL A 127 -7.87 -1.49 -6.91
CA VAL A 127 -7.63 -0.73 -8.14
C VAL A 127 -6.19 -0.21 -8.21
N SER A 128 -5.69 0.37 -7.12
CA SER A 128 -4.31 0.84 -7.00
C SER A 128 -3.30 -0.31 -7.24
N ILE A 129 -3.51 -1.47 -6.60
CA ILE A 129 -2.66 -2.65 -6.75
C ILE A 129 -2.63 -3.12 -8.20
N VAL A 130 -3.79 -3.26 -8.83
CA VAL A 130 -3.88 -3.74 -10.23
C VAL A 130 -3.15 -2.79 -11.16
N ILE A 131 -3.35 -1.48 -11.01
CA ILE A 131 -2.67 -0.48 -11.84
C ILE A 131 -1.15 -0.57 -11.66
N ALA A 132 -0.68 -0.61 -10.41
CA ALA A 132 0.75 -0.67 -10.11
C ALA A 132 1.41 -1.95 -10.65
N GLN A 133 0.75 -3.10 -10.49
CA GLN A 133 1.26 -4.40 -10.96
C GLN A 133 1.27 -4.49 -12.49
N VAL A 134 0.20 -4.05 -13.16
CA VAL A 134 0.13 -4.06 -14.63
C VAL A 134 1.20 -3.13 -15.21
N TRP A 135 1.38 -1.93 -14.65
CA TRP A 135 2.44 -1.03 -15.07
C TRP A 135 3.82 -1.65 -14.83
N PHE A 136 4.09 -2.20 -13.65
CA PHE A 136 5.36 -2.86 -13.35
C PHE A 136 5.63 -4.07 -14.26
N ALA A 137 4.58 -4.79 -14.65
CA ALA A 137 4.66 -5.89 -15.61
C ALA A 137 5.08 -5.41 -17.00
N LEU A 138 4.56 -4.26 -17.45
CA LEU A 138 4.81 -3.66 -18.77
C LEU A 138 6.18 -2.97 -18.89
N ILE A 139 6.86 -2.62 -17.78
CA ILE A 139 8.17 -1.96 -17.84
C ILE A 139 9.23 -2.92 -18.41
N PRO A 140 9.85 -2.60 -19.56
CA PRO A 140 10.97 -3.37 -20.11
C PRO A 140 12.24 -3.08 -19.31
N VAL A 141 12.74 -4.10 -18.60
CA VAL A 141 13.97 -4.05 -17.79
C VAL A 141 15.25 -3.83 -18.61
N THR A 142 15.21 -4.15 -19.90
CA THR A 142 16.38 -4.13 -20.80
C THR A 142 16.81 -2.72 -21.21
N GLU A 143 15.93 -1.72 -21.11
CA GLU A 143 16.18 -0.34 -21.56
C GLU A 143 16.19 0.68 -20.40
N TRP A 144 16.04 0.21 -19.16
CA TRP A 144 15.75 1.07 -18.03
C TRP A 144 17.02 1.68 -17.43
N SER A 145 17.23 2.99 -17.63
CA SER A 145 18.31 3.78 -17.02
C SER A 145 17.78 4.80 -16.00
N SER A 146 18.53 5.02 -14.91
CA SER A 146 18.16 5.93 -13.82
C SER A 146 18.04 7.42 -14.24
N SER A 147 18.51 7.76 -15.44
CA SER A 147 18.44 9.09 -16.06
C SER A 147 17.58 9.13 -17.34
N GLY A 148 16.91 8.03 -17.65
CA GLY A 148 16.07 7.89 -18.85
C GLY A 148 14.64 8.42 -18.67
N PRO A 149 13.90 8.60 -19.78
CA PRO A 149 12.53 9.12 -19.78
C PRO A 149 11.53 8.25 -18.98
N TYR A 150 11.91 7.02 -18.64
CA TYR A 150 11.09 6.06 -17.91
C TYR A 150 11.11 6.23 -16.38
N ALA A 151 12.01 7.05 -15.82
CA ALA A 151 11.97 7.43 -14.41
C ALA A 151 10.71 8.26 -14.07
N PHE A 152 10.19 9.01 -15.06
CA PHE A 152 8.96 9.80 -14.92
C PHE A 152 7.68 8.95 -15.12
N TYR A 153 7.79 7.77 -15.75
CA TYR A 153 6.71 6.79 -15.96
C TYR A 153 6.68 5.71 -14.85
N SER A 154 7.29 5.98 -13.69
CA SER A 154 7.08 5.18 -12.49
C SER A 154 5.58 5.13 -12.14
N PRO A 155 5.02 4.04 -11.58
CA PRO A 155 3.59 3.89 -11.27
C PRO A 155 3.09 4.83 -10.15
N PHE A 156 3.70 6.00 -10.00
CA PHE A 156 3.31 7.08 -9.12
C PHE A 156 1.86 7.53 -9.45
N PRO A 157 1.00 7.72 -8.43
CA PRO A 157 1.25 7.66 -6.98
C PRO A 157 1.04 6.27 -6.33
N PHE A 158 0.81 5.21 -7.10
CA PHE A 158 0.34 3.89 -6.65
C PHE A 158 1.46 2.89 -6.29
N GLY A 159 2.72 3.23 -6.53
CA GLY A 159 3.89 2.45 -6.17
C GLY A 159 5.17 3.26 -6.38
N SER A 160 6.25 2.90 -5.70
CA SER A 160 7.58 3.46 -5.94
C SER A 160 8.52 2.37 -6.40
N VAL A 161 9.34 2.64 -7.41
CA VAL A 161 10.34 1.67 -7.90
C VAL A 161 11.71 2.11 -7.41
N ASP A 162 12.35 1.25 -6.63
CA ASP A 162 13.74 1.43 -6.19
C ASP A 162 14.67 0.63 -7.11
N MET A 163 15.70 1.32 -7.61
CA MET A 163 16.77 0.75 -8.41
C MET A 163 17.97 0.45 -7.52
N VAL A 164 18.47 -0.78 -7.58
CA VAL A 164 19.76 -1.13 -7.00
C VAL A 164 20.64 -1.69 -8.11
N ILE A 165 21.82 -1.09 -8.28
CA ILE A 165 22.82 -1.58 -9.22
C ILE A 165 23.93 -2.26 -8.41
N THR A 166 24.11 -3.56 -8.61
CA THR A 166 25.13 -4.36 -7.92
C THR A 166 26.01 -5.08 -8.93
N PRO A 167 27.33 -5.15 -8.72
CA PRO A 167 28.19 -5.99 -9.56
C PRO A 167 27.76 -7.46 -9.43
N ILE A 168 27.90 -8.23 -10.51
CA ILE A 168 27.71 -9.68 -10.44
C ILE A 168 28.82 -10.25 -9.55
N THR A 169 28.47 -11.06 -8.57
CA THR A 169 29.45 -11.79 -7.76
C THR A 169 29.57 -13.19 -8.32
N ALA A 170 30.80 -13.66 -8.55
CA ALA A 170 31.06 -15.05 -8.90
C ALA A 170 30.45 -16.00 -7.85
N PRO A 171 29.82 -17.12 -8.28
CA PRO A 171 29.39 -18.16 -7.36
C PRO A 171 30.56 -18.81 -6.61
#